data_AF-A0A2M8GIJ0-F1
#
_entry.id   AF-A0A2M8GIJ0-F1
#
_cell.length_a   1.000
_cell.length_b   1.000
_cell.length_c   1.000
_cell.angle_alpha   90.00
_cell.angle_beta   90.00
_cell.angle_gamma   90.00
#
_symmetry.space_group_name_H-M   'P 1'
#
loop_
_entity.id
_entity.type
_entity.pdbx_description
1 polymer ?
#
loop_
_entity_poly.entity_id
_entity_poly.type
_entity_poly.pdbx_seq_one_letter_code
_entity_poly.pdbx_strand_id
1 'polypeptide(L)'
;MELKFWQKKIKESDPFSDEQRTRDNSFEEDLDEQVGHFESEVKAGFVKRQIVELRKALTRIKIGKYGICEKCKKSIDTDRLAIKPETTLCLMCEKNEE
;
A
#
# COMPACT_ATOMS: atom_id res chain seq x y z
N MET A 1 10.43 4.89 -8.00
CA MET A 1 11.63 4.05 -7.73
C MET A 1 11.82 3.86 -6.22
N GLU A 2 11.48 4.87 -5.42
CA GLU A 2 11.58 4.85 -3.94
C GLU A 2 10.61 3.91 -3.22
N LEU A 3 9.35 3.77 -3.63
CA LEU A 3 8.39 2.86 -2.95
C LEU A 3 8.83 1.38 -3.01
N LYS A 4 9.49 0.95 -4.09
CA LYS A 4 10.07 -0.40 -4.18
C LYS A 4 11.27 -0.57 -3.25
N PHE A 5 12.05 0.49 -3.07
CA PHE A 5 13.16 0.51 -2.13
C PHE A 5 12.65 0.39 -0.69
N TRP A 6 11.63 1.16 -0.31
CA TRP A 6 10.97 1.05 0.99
C TRP A 6 10.31 -0.31 1.20
N GLN A 7 9.64 -0.86 0.19
CA GLN A 7 9.09 -2.21 0.25
C GLN A 7 10.17 -3.26 0.53
N LYS A 8 11.35 -3.13 -0.09
CA LYS A 8 12.49 -4.02 0.14
C LYS A 8 13.02 -3.85 1.57
N LYS A 9 13.24 -2.62 2.02
CA LYS A 9 13.69 -2.30 3.38
C LYS A 9 12.77 -2.86 4.48
N ILE A 10 11.45 -2.76 4.31
CA ILE A 10 10.48 -3.31 5.29
C ILE A 10 10.59 -4.83 5.37
N LYS A 11 10.82 -5.51 4.25
CA LYS A 11 11.02 -6.96 4.26
C LYS A 11 12.34 -7.37 4.91
N GLU A 12 13.38 -6.58 4.72
CA GLU A 12 14.69 -6.81 5.36
C GLU A 12 14.67 -6.52 6.86
N SER A 13 13.75 -5.69 7.35
CA SER A 13 13.58 -5.41 8.78
C SER A 13 12.67 -6.41 9.50
N ASP A 14 12.06 -7.34 8.78
CA ASP A 14 11.20 -8.37 9.37
C ASP A 14 12.06 -9.35 10.19
N PRO A 15 11.84 -9.52 11.50
CA PRO A 15 12.59 -10.48 12.31
C PRO A 15 12.54 -11.90 11.75
N PHE A 16 11.46 -12.26 11.05
CA PHE A 16 11.32 -13.59 10.42
C PHE A 16 12.14 -13.76 9.14
N SER A 17 12.85 -12.72 8.69
CA SER A 17 13.81 -12.83 7.60
C SER A 17 15.14 -13.47 8.03
N ASP A 18 15.42 -13.55 9.33
CA ASP A 18 16.58 -14.25 9.88
C ASP A 18 16.28 -15.76 10.02
N GLU A 19 16.99 -16.58 9.25
CA GLU A 19 16.87 -18.04 9.29
C GLU A 19 17.38 -18.65 10.61
N GLN A 20 18.19 -17.92 11.39
CA GLN A 20 18.77 -18.40 12.64
C GLN A 20 17.91 -18.08 13.86
N ARG A 21 16.77 -17.41 13.70
CA ARG A 21 15.91 -16.97 14.80
C ARG A 21 15.50 -18.08 15.79
N THR A 22 15.40 -19.34 15.36
CA THR A 22 14.91 -20.43 16.23
C THR A 22 16.01 -21.18 16.99
N ARG A 23 17.25 -20.68 16.99
CA ARG A 23 18.38 -21.45 17.55
C ARG A 23 18.44 -21.41 19.07
N ASP A 24 18.26 -20.26 19.70
CA ASP A 24 18.42 -20.09 21.16
C ASP A 24 17.57 -18.95 21.76
N ASN A 25 16.41 -18.64 21.16
CA ASN A 25 15.54 -17.59 21.69
C ASN A 25 14.90 -17.98 23.03
N SER A 26 14.86 -17.03 23.95
CA SER A 26 13.98 -17.06 25.11
C SER A 26 12.51 -16.87 24.69
N PHE A 27 11.59 -17.21 25.59
CA PHE A 27 10.15 -16.99 25.34
C PHE A 27 9.82 -15.51 25.13
N GLU A 28 10.51 -14.60 25.83
CA GLU A 28 10.29 -13.15 25.67
C GLU A 28 10.78 -12.66 24.31
N GLU A 29 11.97 -13.10 23.87
CA GLU A 29 12.51 -12.77 22.54
C GLU A 29 11.60 -13.30 21.42
N ASP A 30 11.07 -14.52 21.53
CA ASP A 30 10.12 -15.08 20.56
C ASP A 30 8.81 -14.29 20.45
N LEU A 31 8.35 -13.71 21.57
CA LEU A 31 7.16 -12.85 21.58
C LEU A 31 7.46 -11.52 20.88
N ASP A 32 8.59 -10.88 21.19
CA ASP A 32 9.00 -9.62 20.59
C ASP A 32 9.20 -9.77 19.07
N GLU A 33 9.79 -10.87 18.62
CA GLU A 33 9.93 -11.19 17.19
C GLU A 33 8.58 -11.35 16.49
N GLN A 34 7.62 -12.03 17.12
CA GLN A 34 6.27 -12.19 16.56
C GLN A 34 5.56 -10.84 16.40
N VAL A 35 5.71 -9.95 17.39
CA VAL A 35 5.19 -8.58 17.31
C VAL A 35 5.86 -7.82 16.16
N GLY A 36 7.20 -7.88 16.07
CA GLY A 36 7.96 -7.22 15.01
C GLY A 36 7.64 -7.74 13.60
N HIS A 37 7.40 -9.05 13.47
CA HIS A 37 6.94 -9.67 12.23
C HIS A 37 5.57 -9.13 11.81
N PHE A 38 4.60 -9.14 12.73
CA PHE A 38 3.26 -8.62 12.47
C PHE A 38 3.30 -7.15 12.03
N GLU A 39 4.11 -6.32 12.69
CA GLU A 39 4.30 -4.93 12.28
C GLU A 39 4.85 -4.82 10.85
N SER A 40 5.85 -5.63 10.51
CA SER A 40 6.48 -5.64 9.19
C SER A 40 5.50 -6.07 8.10
N GLU A 41 4.67 -7.08 8.38
CA GLU A 41 3.60 -7.52 7.47
C GLU A 41 2.57 -6.41 7.21
N VAL A 42 2.10 -5.74 8.26
CA VAL A 42 1.13 -4.63 8.15
C VAL A 42 1.73 -3.49 7.32
N LYS A 43 2.96 -3.08 7.62
CA LYS A 43 3.70 -2.03 6.88
C LYS A 43 3.88 -2.43 5.41
N ALA A 44 4.30 -3.66 5.13
CA ALA A 44 4.50 -4.16 3.78
C ALA A 44 3.19 -4.23 2.99
N GLY A 45 2.10 -4.66 3.64
CA GLY A 45 0.76 -4.70 3.05
C GLY A 45 0.28 -3.32 2.64
N PHE A 46 0.47 -2.31 3.49
CA PHE A 46 0.11 -0.92 3.20
C PHE A 46 0.88 -0.36 1.99
N VAL A 47 2.21 -0.50 1.95
CA VAL A 47 3.03 -0.04 0.82
C VAL A 47 2.66 -0.79 -0.47
N LYS A 48 2.37 -2.09 -0.38
CA LYS A 48 1.93 -2.89 -1.53
C LYS A 48 0.62 -2.36 -2.13
N ARG A 49 -0.37 -2.01 -1.29
CA ARG A 49 -1.65 -1.42 -1.75
C ARG A 49 -1.43 -0.10 -2.47
N GLN A 50 -0.67 0.81 -1.88
CA GLN A 50 -0.35 2.10 -2.50
C GLN A 50 0.36 1.95 -3.86
N ILE A 51 1.30 1.00 -3.99
CA ILE A 51 1.97 0.72 -5.26
C ILE A 51 0.95 0.27 -6.32
N VAL A 52 -0.03 -0.56 -5.95
CA VAL A 52 -1.07 -1.04 -6.87
C VAL A 52 -1.96 0.12 -7.32
N GLU A 53 -2.43 0.95 -6.39
CA GLU A 53 -3.28 2.10 -6.69
C GLU A 53 -2.57 3.11 -7.60
N LEU A 54 -1.32 3.45 -7.29
CA LEU A 54 -0.52 4.34 -8.12
C LEU A 54 -0.29 3.77 -9.53
N ARG A 55 0.00 2.46 -9.65
CA ARG A 55 0.12 1.81 -10.97
C ARG A 55 -1.18 1.85 -11.74
N LYS A 56 -2.31 1.67 -11.08
CA LYS A 56 -3.63 1.78 -11.69
C LYS A 56 -3.84 3.20 -12.23
N ALA A 57 -3.55 4.22 -11.44
CA ALA A 57 -3.65 5.62 -11.86
C ALA A 57 -2.73 5.95 -13.05
N LEU A 58 -1.47 5.54 -13.01
CA LEU A 58 -0.53 5.67 -14.13
C LEU A 58 -1.03 4.97 -15.40
N THR A 59 -1.64 3.80 -15.26
CA THR A 59 -2.24 3.07 -16.38
C THR A 59 -3.40 3.85 -16.97
N ARG A 60 -4.25 4.44 -16.13
CA ARG A 60 -5.36 5.30 -16.56
C ARG A 60 -4.88 6.54 -17.31
N ILE A 61 -3.75 7.13 -16.91
CA ILE A 61 -3.10 8.23 -17.65
C ILE A 61 -2.74 7.75 -19.05
N LYS A 62 -2.03 6.61 -19.16
CA LYS A 62 -1.60 6.07 -20.47
C LYS A 62 -2.75 5.80 -21.43
N ILE A 63 -3.91 5.38 -20.94
CA ILE A 63 -5.09 5.07 -21.77
C ILE A 63 -6.08 6.25 -21.88
N GLY A 64 -5.70 7.45 -21.43
CA GLY A 64 -6.55 8.65 -21.54
C GLY A 64 -7.80 8.65 -20.66
N LYS A 65 -7.83 7.84 -19.58
CA LYS A 65 -8.98 7.74 -18.65
C LYS A 65 -8.70 8.35 -17.28
N TYR A 66 -7.55 8.98 -17.09
CA TYR A 66 -7.23 9.65 -15.83
C TYR A 66 -8.21 10.81 -15.57
N GLY A 67 -8.57 11.03 -14.31
CA GLY A 67 -9.56 12.04 -13.93
C GLY A 67 -11.02 11.70 -14.24
N ILE A 68 -11.32 10.47 -14.69
CA ILE A 68 -12.70 10.01 -14.93
C ILE A 68 -13.10 8.95 -13.91
N CYS A 69 -14.25 9.10 -13.26
CA CYS A 69 -14.75 8.13 -12.29
C CYS A 69 -15.05 6.77 -12.94
N GLU A 70 -14.58 5.68 -12.33
CA GLU A 70 -14.83 4.32 -12.82
C GLU A 70 -16.30 3.90 -12.77
N LYS A 71 -17.05 4.43 -11.81
CA LYS A 71 -18.46 4.07 -11.57
C LYS A 71 -19.42 4.92 -12.40
N CYS A 72 -19.45 6.23 -12.17
CA CYS A 72 -20.41 7.12 -12.85
C CYS A 72 -19.91 7.74 -14.17
N LYS A 73 -18.65 7.50 -14.55
CA LYS A 73 -18.01 8.06 -15.77
C LYS A 73 -17.94 9.59 -15.85
N LYS A 74 -18.27 10.31 -14.78
CA LYS A 74 -18.10 11.77 -14.67
C LYS A 74 -16.65 12.13 -14.33
N SER A 75 -16.27 13.39 -14.56
CA SER A 75 -14.97 13.90 -14.11
C SER A 75 -14.85 13.82 -12.58
N ILE A 76 -13.64 13.51 -12.13
CA ILE A 76 -13.21 13.59 -10.74
C ILE A 76 -12.73 15.01 -10.51
N ASP A 77 -13.15 15.60 -9.38
CA ASP A 77 -12.72 16.92 -8.96
C ASP A 77 -11.19 17.04 -8.95
N THR A 78 -10.67 18.14 -9.51
CA THR A 78 -9.22 18.36 -9.63
C THR A 78 -8.56 18.55 -8.27
N ASP A 79 -9.23 19.17 -7.31
CA ASP A 79 -8.71 19.38 -5.96
C ASP A 79 -8.60 18.04 -5.22
N ARG A 80 -9.56 17.13 -5.48
CA ARG A 80 -9.47 15.76 -4.99
C ARG A 80 -8.30 15.01 -5.61
N LEU A 81 -8.06 15.14 -6.92
CA LEU A 81 -6.90 14.51 -7.57
C LEU A 81 -5.58 15.10 -7.10
N ALA A 82 -5.55 16.39 -6.74
CA ALA A 82 -4.36 17.03 -6.17
C ALA A 82 -4.00 16.45 -4.80
N ILE A 83 -5.01 16.11 -3.98
CA ILE A 83 -4.82 15.49 -2.66
C ILE A 83 -4.58 13.98 -2.77
N LYS A 84 -5.36 13.28 -3.62
CA LYS A 84 -5.37 11.83 -3.77
C LYS A 84 -5.27 11.44 -5.25
N PRO A 85 -4.09 11.56 -5.87
CA PRO A 85 -3.91 11.41 -7.32
C PRO A 85 -4.18 9.98 -7.82
N GLU A 86 -4.13 8.99 -6.94
CA GLU A 86 -4.40 7.59 -7.26
C GLU A 86 -5.88 7.20 -7.27
N THR A 87 -6.78 8.10 -6.82
CA THR A 87 -8.21 7.80 -6.74
C THR A 87 -8.82 7.55 -8.13
N THR A 88 -9.68 6.53 -8.22
CA THR A 88 -10.41 6.20 -9.45
C THR A 88 -11.91 6.48 -9.35
N LEU A 89 -12.37 7.00 -8.19
CA LEU A 89 -13.76 7.32 -7.91
C LEU A 89 -13.91 8.80 -7.55
N CYS A 90 -15.06 9.38 -7.92
CA CYS A 90 -15.45 10.69 -7.41
C CYS A 90 -15.98 10.55 -5.96
N LEU A 91 -15.99 11.67 -5.21
CA LEU A 91 -16.48 11.71 -3.82
C LEU A 91 -17.85 11.06 -3.64
N MET A 92 -18.77 11.32 -4.56
CA MET A 92 -20.14 10.78 -4.47
C MET A 92 -20.17 9.26 -4.65
N CYS A 93 -19.32 8.71 -5.53
CA CYS A 93 -19.26 7.27 -5.76
C CYS A 93 -18.51 6.54 -4.65
N GLU A 94 -17.47 7.17 -4.07
CA GLU A 94 -16.72 6.62 -2.93
C GLU A 94 -17.60 6.55 -1.68
N LYS A 95 -18.34 7.62 -1.36
CA LYS A 95 -19.29 7.64 -0.22
C LYS A 95 -20.42 6.62 -0.32
N ASN A 96 -20.77 6.19 -1.52
CA ASN A 96 -21.82 5.18 -1.74
C ASN A 96 -21.26 3.74 -1.72
N GLU A 97 -19.96 3.55 -1.50
CA GLU A 97 -19.33 2.24 -1.30
C GLU A 97 -18.95 1.96 0.17
N GLU A 98 -19.00 2.98 1.03
CA GLU A 98 -18.95 2.86 2.50
C GLU A 98 -20.31 2.48 3.07
#